data_AF-A0A5J4R6S0-F1
#
_entry.id   AF-A0A5J4R6S0-F1
#
_cell.length_a   1.000
_cell.length_b   1.000
_cell.length_c   1.000
_cell.angle_alpha   90.00
_cell.angle_beta   90.00
_cell.angle_gamma   90.00
#
_symmetry.space_group_name_H-M   'P 1'
#
loop_
_entity.id
_entity.type
_entity.pdbx_description
1 polymer ?
#
loop_
_entity_poly.entity_id
_entity_poly.type
_entity_poly.pdbx_seq_one_letter_code
_entity_poly.pdbx_strand_id
1 'polypeptide(L)'
;MEQFIDTVDSARTGFNRERTVNQRDEQGQLSQLHYNNVIQSLADIQMFVNEIYESQHHQAFKIQFNFGVIYEEYRHDQNDQVQVDYGYILPRDTRIQEHSPKVIQNQDDIEEYQQYIKAEIINMQNFTLDSTRQRYIAIYFMLIKTYNLQPQIVGANMKELIDFH
;
A
#
# COMPACT_ATOMS: atom_id res chain seq x y z
N MET A 1 -24.02 -9.60 -6.71
CA MET A 1 -22.83 -9.80 -7.57
C MET A 1 -22.57 -8.56 -8.42
N GLU A 2 -23.56 -8.01 -9.11
CA GLU A 2 -23.44 -6.75 -9.89
C GLU A 2 -22.91 -5.57 -9.05
N GLN A 3 -23.54 -5.28 -7.90
CA GLN A 3 -23.08 -4.21 -6.99
C GLN A 3 -21.63 -4.35 -6.49
N PHE A 4 -21.13 -5.58 -6.33
CA PHE A 4 -19.73 -5.82 -5.96
C PHE A 4 -18.79 -5.47 -7.11
N ILE A 5 -19.12 -5.90 -8.33
CA ILE A 5 -18.34 -5.59 -9.54
C ILE A 5 -18.32 -4.07 -9.75
N ASP A 6 -19.47 -3.41 -9.64
CA ASP A 6 -19.58 -1.95 -9.76
C ASP A 6 -18.73 -1.22 -8.72
N THR A 7 -18.67 -1.74 -7.49
CA THR A 7 -17.84 -1.17 -6.42
C THR A 7 -16.35 -1.33 -6.73
N VAL A 8 -15.93 -2.49 -7.21
CA VAL A 8 -14.54 -2.75 -7.64
C VAL A 8 -14.16 -1.83 -8.80
N ASP A 9 -15.02 -1.69 -9.80
CA ASP A 9 -14.79 -0.85 -10.97
C ASP A 9 -14.74 0.63 -10.56
N SER A 10 -15.67 1.08 -9.72
CA SER A 10 -15.67 2.43 -9.15
C SER A 10 -14.40 2.73 -8.36
N ALA A 11 -13.93 1.79 -7.53
CA ALA A 11 -12.72 1.93 -6.73
C ALA A 11 -11.44 2.02 -7.59
N ARG A 12 -11.45 1.40 -8.78
CA ARG A 12 -10.36 1.49 -9.76
C ARG A 12 -10.41 2.77 -10.60
N THR A 13 -11.58 3.40 -10.70
CA THR A 13 -11.79 4.57 -11.56
C THR A 13 -11.06 5.80 -10.99
N GLY A 14 -10.16 6.40 -11.76
CA GLY A 14 -9.39 7.59 -11.35
C GLY A 14 -7.93 7.36 -10.97
N PHE A 15 -7.45 6.11 -10.96
CA PHE A 15 -6.05 5.76 -10.73
C PHE A 15 -5.46 5.04 -11.95
N ASN A 16 -4.23 5.41 -12.36
CA ASN A 16 -3.49 4.67 -13.38
C ASN A 16 -3.21 3.23 -12.90
N ARG A 17 -3.16 2.27 -13.84
CA ARG A 17 -2.91 0.84 -13.54
C ARG A 17 -1.74 0.63 -12.60
N GLU A 18 -0.63 1.23 -12.99
CA GLU A 18 0.57 1.32 -12.17
C GLU A 18 1.11 2.75 -12.25
N ARG A 19 1.68 3.22 -11.15
CA ARG A 19 2.32 4.53 -11.09
C ARG A 19 3.45 4.50 -10.10
N THR A 20 4.57 5.12 -10.44
CA THR A 20 5.60 5.50 -9.46
C THR A 20 5.62 7.01 -9.33
N VAL A 21 5.53 7.53 -8.10
CA VAL A 21 5.59 8.97 -7.81
C VAL A 21 6.73 9.23 -6.83
N ASN A 22 7.70 10.04 -7.23
CA ASN A 22 8.73 10.53 -6.33
C ASN A 22 8.14 11.60 -5.41
N GLN A 23 8.39 11.49 -4.11
CA GLN A 23 8.05 12.50 -3.10
C GLN A 23 9.27 12.80 -2.25
N ARG A 24 9.35 14.04 -1.77
CA ARG A 24 10.24 14.40 -0.67
C ARG A 24 9.39 14.56 0.57
N ASP A 25 9.80 13.96 1.67
CA ASP A 25 9.16 14.26 2.96
C ASP A 25 9.60 15.65 3.48
N GLU A 26 9.05 16.06 4.63
CA GLU A 26 9.35 17.34 5.28
C GLU A 26 10.84 17.48 5.65
N GLN A 27 11.57 16.37 5.72
CA GLN A 27 13.01 16.31 6.01
C GLN A 27 13.84 16.21 4.71
N GLY A 28 13.19 16.30 3.55
CA GLY A 28 13.75 16.20 2.22
C GLY A 28 14.06 14.78 1.76
N GLN A 29 13.84 13.75 2.60
CA GLN A 29 14.16 12.37 2.27
C GLN A 29 13.36 11.96 1.04
N LEU A 30 14.07 11.45 0.04
CA LEU A 30 13.42 10.95 -1.16
C LEU A 30 12.70 9.65 -0.83
N SER A 31 11.39 9.65 -1.05
CA SER A 31 10.55 8.47 -1.01
C SER A 31 9.92 8.25 -2.37
N GLN A 32 9.64 7.00 -2.71
CA GLN A 32 8.89 6.66 -3.91
C GLN A 32 7.60 5.96 -3.51
N LEU A 33 6.54 6.28 -4.23
CA LEU A 33 5.23 5.68 -4.04
C LEU A 33 4.89 4.86 -5.26
N HIS A 34 4.71 3.57 -5.05
CA HIS A 34 4.38 2.60 -6.06
C HIS A 34 2.92 2.20 -5.87
N TYR A 35 2.13 2.35 -6.92
CA TYR A 35 0.70 2.08 -6.93
C TYR A 35 0.44 0.87 -7.83
N ASN A 36 -0.33 -0.11 -7.36
CA ASN A 36 -0.93 -1.15 -8.19
C ASN A 36 -2.43 -1.25 -7.85
N ASN A 37 -3.29 -0.89 -8.81
CA ASN A 37 -4.76 -0.91 -8.62
C ASN A 37 -5.44 -2.17 -9.21
N VAL A 38 -4.67 -3.16 -9.64
CA VAL A 38 -5.15 -4.45 -10.15
C VAL A 38 -4.54 -5.58 -9.32
N ILE A 39 -4.96 -5.67 -8.06
CA ILE A 39 -4.69 -6.84 -7.22
C ILE A 39 -5.86 -7.81 -7.35
N GLN A 40 -5.59 -9.05 -7.77
CA GLN A 40 -6.57 -10.12 -7.90
C GLN A 40 -6.18 -11.35 -7.07
N SER A 41 -4.90 -11.45 -6.69
CA SER A 41 -4.35 -12.61 -6.00
C SER A 41 -3.17 -12.24 -5.10
N LEU A 42 -2.79 -13.18 -4.22
CA LEU A 42 -1.53 -13.10 -3.48
C LEU A 42 -0.31 -13.10 -4.39
N ALA A 43 -0.40 -13.75 -5.56
CA ALA A 43 0.69 -13.78 -6.52
C ALA A 43 0.96 -12.38 -7.11
N ASP A 44 -0.10 -11.59 -7.36
CA ASP A 44 0.04 -10.21 -7.84
C ASP A 44 0.77 -9.34 -6.81
N ILE A 45 0.46 -9.53 -5.52
CA ILE A 45 1.14 -8.83 -4.42
C ILE A 45 2.62 -9.22 -4.37
N GLN A 46 2.94 -10.52 -4.44
CA GLN A 46 4.32 -10.99 -4.41
C GLN A 46 5.12 -10.48 -5.62
N MET A 47 4.52 -10.51 -6.81
CA MET A 47 5.12 -9.98 -8.03
C MET A 47 5.40 -8.49 -7.90
N PHE A 48 4.44 -7.70 -7.42
CA PHE A 48 4.61 -6.26 -7.24
C PHE A 48 5.70 -5.91 -6.22
N VAL A 49 5.78 -6.64 -5.11
CA VAL A 49 6.84 -6.48 -4.11
C VAL A 49 8.21 -6.80 -4.70
N ASN A 50 8.32 -7.88 -5.49
CA ASN A 50 9.56 -8.27 -6.16
C ASN A 50 10.00 -7.23 -7.19
N GLU A 51 9.09 -6.72 -8.01
CA GLU A 51 9.39 -5.65 -9.00
C GLU A 51 9.99 -4.41 -8.33
N ILE A 52 9.43 -4.03 -7.17
CA ILE A 52 9.96 -2.90 -6.40
C ILE A 52 11.35 -3.25 -5.85
N TYR A 53 11.55 -4.43 -5.26
CA TYR A 53 12.85 -4.85 -4.75
C TYR A 53 13.94 -4.82 -5.83
N GLU A 54 13.65 -5.39 -7.01
CA GLU A 54 14.57 -5.38 -8.15
C GLU A 54 14.87 -3.95 -8.63
N SER A 55 13.86 -3.06 -8.62
CA SER A 55 14.04 -1.65 -8.98
C SER A 55 14.96 -0.87 -8.04
N GLN A 56 15.21 -1.37 -6.82
CA GLN A 56 16.14 -0.75 -5.88
C GLN A 56 17.61 -1.12 -6.14
N HIS A 57 17.92 -1.95 -7.15
CA HIS A 57 19.28 -2.28 -7.58
C HIS A 57 20.19 -2.79 -6.44
N HIS A 58 19.65 -3.64 -5.57
CA HIS A 58 20.34 -4.19 -4.38
C HIS A 58 20.85 -3.14 -3.38
N GLN A 59 20.37 -1.89 -3.46
CA GLN A 59 20.62 -0.90 -2.42
C GLN A 59 19.72 -1.16 -1.22
N ALA A 60 20.22 -0.91 -0.02
CA ALA A 60 19.40 -1.00 1.17
C ALA A 60 18.38 0.17 1.22
N PHE A 61 17.13 -0.14 1.54
CA PHE A 61 16.02 0.82 1.58
C PHE A 61 15.06 0.49 2.73
N LYS A 62 14.14 1.41 3.04
CA LYS A 62 12.96 1.09 3.88
C LYS A 62 11.74 0.92 3.01
N ILE A 63 10.85 0.03 3.40
CA ILE A 63 9.60 -0.26 2.69
C ILE A 63 8.41 -0.28 3.67
N GLN A 64 7.29 0.27 3.21
CA GLN A 64 6.01 0.28 3.91
C GLN A 64 4.91 -0.03 2.89
N PHE A 65 3.84 -0.71 3.30
CA PHE A 65 2.69 -0.95 2.43
C PHE A 65 1.38 -0.54 3.12
N ASN A 66 0.37 -0.22 2.31
CA ASN A 66 -1.02 -0.11 2.70
C ASN A 66 -1.92 -0.77 1.63
N PHE A 67 -3.06 -1.28 2.04
CA PHE A 67 -4.06 -1.86 1.13
C PHE A 67 -5.26 -0.95 0.92
N GLY A 68 -5.74 -0.91 -0.33
CA GLY A 68 -7.12 -0.52 -0.60
C GLY A 68 -7.99 -1.77 -0.62
N VAL A 69 -9.09 -1.70 0.13
CA VAL A 69 -9.97 -2.85 0.38
C VAL A 69 -11.41 -2.56 -0.02
N ILE A 70 -12.09 -3.62 -0.44
CA ILE A 70 -13.55 -3.65 -0.53
C ILE A 70 -14.08 -4.28 0.76
N TYR A 71 -15.10 -3.67 1.32
CA TYR A 71 -15.83 -4.20 2.46
C TYR A 71 -17.31 -4.37 2.14
N GLU A 72 -17.93 -5.31 2.84
CA GLU A 72 -19.38 -5.42 2.93
C GLU A 72 -19.85 -4.81 4.25
N GLU A 73 -21.05 -4.21 4.25
CA GLU A 73 -21.72 -3.66 5.41
C GLU A 73 -23.13 -4.28 5.54
N TYR A 74 -23.36 -4.98 6.65
CA TYR A 74 -24.63 -5.59 7.00
C TYR A 74 -25.53 -4.57 7.71
N ARG A 75 -26.68 -4.27 7.10
CA ARG A 75 -27.71 -3.41 7.65
C ARG A 75 -28.95 -4.22 7.96
N HIS A 76 -29.48 -4.05 9.16
CA HIS A 76 -30.75 -4.64 9.55
C HIS A 76 -31.84 -3.58 9.37
N ASP A 77 -32.88 -3.91 8.61
CA ASP A 77 -34.06 -3.06 8.53
C ASP A 77 -34.98 -3.23 9.75
N GLN A 78 -36.11 -2.52 9.77
CA GLN A 78 -37.08 -2.57 10.87
C GLN A 78 -37.76 -3.94 11.03
N ASN A 79 -37.65 -4.83 10.04
CA ASN A 79 -38.20 -6.18 10.01
C ASN A 79 -37.13 -7.25 10.25
N ASP A 80 -35.92 -6.85 10.67
CA ASP A 80 -34.74 -7.71 10.84
C ASP A 80 -34.30 -8.43 9.56
N GLN A 81 -34.68 -7.90 8.39
CA GLN A 81 -34.11 -8.35 7.12
C GLN A 81 -32.71 -7.77 6.96
N VAL A 82 -31.78 -8.64 6.55
CA VAL A 82 -30.39 -8.29 6.32
C VAL A 82 -30.23 -7.75 4.90
N GLN A 83 -29.79 -6.51 4.79
CA GLN A 83 -29.31 -5.88 3.56
C GLN A 83 -27.78 -5.82 3.59
N VAL A 84 -27.14 -6.09 2.46
CA VAL A 84 -25.69 -6.05 2.33
C VAL A 84 -25.33 -4.93 1.36
N ASP A 85 -24.71 -3.88 1.90
CA ASP A 85 -24.12 -2.80 1.11
C ASP A 85 -22.62 -3.10 0.87
N TYR A 86 -22.07 -2.53 -0.20
CA TYR A 86 -20.64 -2.63 -0.51
C TYR A 86 -20.00 -1.24 -0.49
N GLY A 87 -18.77 -1.18 0.00
CA GLY A 87 -17.98 0.04 0.00
C GLY A 87 -16.50 -0.25 -0.20
N TYR A 88 -15.70 0.80 -0.35
CA TYR A 88 -14.25 0.69 -0.47
C TYR A 88 -13.53 1.68 0.44
N ILE A 89 -12.32 1.30 0.84
CA ILE A 89 -11.39 2.15 1.57
C ILE A 89 -10.15 2.34 0.69
N LEU A 90 -9.68 3.59 0.61
CA LEU A 90 -8.45 3.92 -0.10
C LEU A 90 -7.23 3.57 0.78
N PRO A 91 -6.09 3.19 0.20
CA PRO A 91 -4.86 2.83 0.92
C PRO A 91 -4.23 3.96 1.76
N ARG A 92 -4.78 5.18 1.72
CA ARG A 92 -4.34 6.34 2.50
C ARG A 92 -5.45 6.93 3.36
N ASP A 93 -6.59 6.25 3.41
CA ASP A 93 -7.67 6.63 4.29
C ASP A 93 -7.22 6.48 5.74
N THR A 94 -7.61 7.40 6.61
CA THR A 94 -7.21 7.40 8.02
C THR A 94 -7.72 6.18 8.80
N ARG A 95 -8.68 5.44 8.22
CA ARG A 95 -9.18 4.17 8.76
C ARG A 95 -8.19 3.01 8.57
N ILE A 96 -7.19 3.16 7.70
CA ILE A 96 -6.16 2.13 7.49
C ILE A 96 -5.10 2.28 8.57
N GLN A 97 -4.79 1.18 9.27
CA GLN A 97 -3.66 1.12 10.18
C GLN A 97 -2.37 1.25 9.38
N GLU A 98 -1.57 2.29 9.65
CA GLU A 98 -0.25 2.41 9.05
C GLU A 98 0.73 1.46 9.72
N HIS A 99 1.39 0.63 8.91
CA HIS A 99 2.45 -0.26 9.38
C HIS A 99 3.80 0.46 9.44
N SER A 100 4.64 0.15 10.43
CA SER A 100 5.99 0.70 10.53
C SER A 100 6.84 0.28 9.32
N PRO A 101 7.64 1.20 8.72
CA PRO A 101 8.55 0.83 7.65
C PRO A 101 9.58 -0.22 8.09
N LYS A 102 9.83 -1.25 7.27
CA LYS A 102 10.87 -2.26 7.48
C LYS A 102 12.09 -1.97 6.61
N VAL A 103 13.28 -2.29 7.09
CA VAL A 103 14.54 -2.18 6.34
C VAL A 103 14.72 -3.44 5.50
N ILE A 104 15.08 -3.27 4.22
CA ILE A 104 15.41 -4.35 3.30
C ILE A 104 16.84 -4.14 2.82
N GLN A 105 17.69 -5.14 2.97
CA GLN A 105 19.10 -5.12 2.57
C GLN A 105 19.44 -6.29 1.64
N ASN A 106 18.72 -7.41 1.76
CA ASN A 106 19.02 -8.65 1.05
C ASN A 106 17.74 -9.43 0.69
N GLN A 107 17.93 -10.60 0.09
CA GLN A 107 16.85 -11.48 -0.36
C GLN A 107 16.04 -12.06 0.81
N ASP A 108 16.69 -12.42 1.92
CA ASP A 108 16.00 -12.97 3.09
C ASP A 108 15.05 -11.92 3.69
N ASP A 109 15.47 -10.65 3.73
CA ASP A 109 14.65 -9.54 4.24
C ASP A 109 13.37 -9.35 3.41
N ILE A 110 13.46 -9.43 2.07
CA ILE A 110 12.29 -9.26 1.20
C ILE A 110 11.36 -10.48 1.28
N GLU A 111 11.90 -11.69 1.46
CA GLU A 111 11.11 -12.90 1.68
C GLU A 111 10.36 -12.84 3.03
N GLU A 112 11.02 -12.40 4.11
CA GLU A 112 10.37 -12.15 5.39
C GLU A 112 9.28 -11.07 5.24
N TYR A 113 9.56 -10.01 4.48
CA TYR A 113 8.59 -8.95 4.22
C TYR A 113 7.33 -9.47 3.49
N GLN A 114 7.49 -10.38 2.53
CA GLN A 114 6.35 -11.03 1.88
C GLN A 114 5.54 -11.90 2.85
N GLN A 115 6.19 -12.61 3.78
CA GLN A 115 5.47 -13.37 4.81
C GLN A 115 4.73 -12.44 5.78
N TYR A 116 5.34 -11.31 6.12
CA TYR A 116 4.70 -10.27 6.91
C TYR A 116 3.43 -9.75 6.23
N ILE A 117 3.50 -9.43 4.94
CA ILE A 117 2.32 -9.00 4.16
C ILE A 117 1.21 -10.07 4.19
N LYS A 118 1.57 -11.36 3.99
CA LYS A 118 0.59 -12.46 4.06
C LYS A 118 -0.08 -12.56 5.43
N ALA A 119 0.68 -12.40 6.51
CA ALA A 119 0.14 -12.40 7.87
C ALA A 119 -0.86 -11.25 8.09
N GLU A 120 -0.57 -10.06 7.58
CA GLU A 120 -1.50 -8.92 7.67
C GLU A 120 -2.78 -9.15 6.88
N ILE A 121 -2.72 -9.80 5.70
CA ILE A 121 -3.92 -10.18 4.94
C ILE A 121 -4.78 -11.17 5.74
N ILE A 122 -4.16 -12.17 6.39
CA ILE A 122 -4.87 -13.12 7.26
C ILE A 122 -5.50 -12.38 8.45
N ASN A 123 -4.78 -11.43 9.05
CA ASN A 123 -5.28 -10.62 10.14
C ASN A 123 -6.51 -9.81 9.71
N MET A 124 -6.45 -9.15 8.55
CA MET A 124 -7.58 -8.42 7.96
C MET A 124 -8.79 -9.31 7.66
N GLN A 125 -8.58 -10.58 7.27
CA GLN A 125 -9.66 -11.54 7.07
C GLN A 125 -10.32 -11.98 8.38
N ASN A 126 -9.54 -12.05 9.46
CA ASN A 126 -10.01 -12.44 10.79
C ASN A 126 -10.61 -11.26 11.58
N PHE A 127 -10.28 -10.02 11.22
CA PHE A 127 -10.77 -8.82 11.87
C PHE A 127 -12.14 -8.41 11.33
N THR A 128 -13.18 -8.70 12.10
CA THR A 128 -14.47 -7.99 11.97
C THR A 128 -14.21 -6.56 12.42
N LEU A 129 -14.58 -5.55 11.63
CA LEU A 129 -14.44 -4.14 12.01
C LEU A 129 -15.17 -3.87 13.34
N ASP A 130 -14.88 -2.74 14.00
CA ASP A 130 -15.42 -2.37 15.33
C ASP A 130 -16.96 -2.47 15.44
N SER A 131 -17.65 -2.46 14.31
CA SER A 131 -19.01 -2.95 14.18
C SER A 131 -19.00 -4.36 13.59
N THR A 132 -19.62 -5.34 14.26
CA THR A 132 -19.93 -6.69 13.70
C THR A 132 -20.66 -6.65 12.35
N ARG A 133 -20.99 -5.46 11.86
CA ARG A 133 -21.65 -5.16 10.59
C ARG A 133 -20.69 -4.97 9.42
N GLN A 134 -19.38 -4.77 9.59
CA GLN A 134 -18.49 -4.56 8.45
C GLN A 134 -17.38 -5.62 8.36
N ARG A 135 -17.13 -6.11 7.15
CA ARG A 135 -16.13 -7.14 6.87
C ARG A 135 -15.37 -6.85 5.59
N TYR A 136 -14.04 -6.99 5.63
CA TYR A 136 -13.21 -6.94 4.42
C TYR A 136 -13.40 -8.20 3.57
N ILE A 137 -13.67 -8.02 2.28
CA ILE A 137 -13.97 -9.11 1.35
C ILE A 137 -12.99 -9.20 0.18
N ALA A 138 -12.29 -8.12 -0.15
CA ALA A 138 -11.25 -8.13 -1.19
C ALA A 138 -10.22 -7.03 -0.99
N ILE A 139 -9.00 -7.28 -1.47
CA ILE A 139 -7.97 -6.26 -1.68
C ILE A 139 -7.99 -5.96 -3.17
N TYR A 140 -8.27 -4.71 -3.55
CA TYR A 140 -8.27 -4.30 -4.97
C TYR A 140 -7.04 -3.47 -5.34
N PHE A 141 -6.34 -2.95 -4.33
CA PHE A 141 -5.27 -1.97 -4.50
C PHE A 141 -4.15 -2.20 -3.48
N MET A 142 -2.89 -2.05 -3.90
CA MET A 142 -1.73 -2.01 -3.00
C MET A 142 -0.90 -0.74 -3.25
N LEU A 143 -0.60 -0.02 -2.16
CA LEU A 143 0.35 1.10 -2.13
C LEU A 143 1.62 0.60 -1.45
N ILE A 144 2.77 0.79 -2.09
CA ILE A 144 4.06 0.59 -1.45
C ILE A 144 4.82 1.92 -1.44
N LYS A 145 5.35 2.28 -0.28
CA LYS A 145 6.23 3.43 -0.10
C LYS A 145 7.64 2.94 0.21
N THR A 146 8.61 3.37 -0.59
CA THR A 146 10.03 3.11 -0.37
C THR A 146 10.72 4.38 0.10
N TYR A 147 11.76 4.23 0.90
CA TYR A 147 12.59 5.32 1.38
C TYR A 147 14.06 4.96 1.19
N ASN A 148 14.83 5.86 0.59
CA ASN A 148 16.26 5.66 0.46
C ASN A 148 16.92 5.78 1.85
N LEU A 149 17.78 4.82 2.21
CA LEU A 149 18.53 4.87 3.48
C LEU A 149 19.72 5.84 3.44
N GLN A 150 20.06 6.38 2.27
CA GLN A 150 21.17 7.31 2.15
C GLN A 150 20.87 8.62 2.90
N PRO A 151 21.85 9.17 3.65
CA PRO A 151 21.76 10.56 4.06
C PRO A 151 21.72 11.39 2.78
N GLN A 152 20.75 12.31 2.68
CA GLN A 152 20.93 13.39 1.73
C GLN A 152 22.24 14.08 2.08
N ILE A 153 23.27 13.87 1.26
CA ILE A 153 24.45 14.73 1.31
C ILE A 153 23.98 16.08 0.78
N VAL A 154 23.41 16.90 1.66
CA VAL A 154 23.34 18.35 1.48
C VAL A 154 24.79 18.83 1.52
N GLY A 155 25.49 18.68 0.41
CA GLY A 155 26.94 18.87 0.36
C GLY A 155 27.61 18.50 -0.96
N ALA A 156 26.91 17.91 -1.93
CA ALA A 156 27.48 17.64 -3.26
C ALA A 156 27.42 18.86 -4.20
N ASN A 157 27.47 20.10 -3.68
CA ASN A 157 27.72 21.26 -4.53
C ASN A 157 28.58 22.37 -3.90
N MET A 158 29.48 22.01 -2.98
CA MET A 158 30.49 22.97 -2.47
C MET A 158 31.58 23.30 -3.51
N LYS A 159 31.59 22.62 -4.66
CA LYS A 159 32.51 22.92 -5.76
C LYS A 159 32.04 24.07 -6.65
N GLU A 160 30.74 24.39 -6.66
CA GLU A 160 30.21 25.56 -7.38
C GLU A 160 30.26 26.87 -6.57
N LEU A 161 30.58 26.82 -5.27
CA LEU A 161 30.67 28.00 -4.41
C LEU A 161 32.09 28.61 -4.31
N ILE A 162 33.12 27.94 -4.83
CA ILE A 162 34.51 28.41 -4.75
C ILE A 162 34.92 29.19 -6.01
N ASP A 163 34.19 29.10 -7.11
CA ASP A 163 34.49 29.83 -8.35
C ASP A 163 33.91 31.27 -8.40
N PHE A 164 33.48 31.82 -7.25
CA PHE A 164 32.93 33.19 -7.14
C PHE A 164 33.69 34.12 -6.17
N HIS A 165 34.98 33.87 -5.90
CA HIS A 165 35.89 34.83 -5.27
C HIS A 165 37.27 34.82 -5.96
#